data_AF-A0A9X4MD89-F1
#
_entry.id   AF-A0A9X4MD89-F1
#
_cell.length_a   1.000
_cell.length_b   1.000
_cell.length_c   1.000
_cell.angle_alpha   90.00
_cell.angle_beta   90.00
_cell.angle_gamma   90.00
#
_symmetry.space_group_name_H-M   'P 1'
#
loop_
_entity.id
_entity.type
_entity.pdbx_description
1 polymer ?
#
loop_
_entity_poly.entity_id
_entity_poly.type
_entity_poly.pdbx_seq_one_letter_code
_entity_poly.pdbx_strand_id
1 'polypeptide(L)' 'MAKLESQPVRFEQEIKVPESGKRKARIAKLAVRFSMVNLRVPYRFDNRDPLPVYAVYATEIDCPEGETPWSGCF' A
#
# COMPACT_ATOMS: atom_id res chain seq x y z
N MET A 1 5.83 -7.63 15.31
CA MET A 1 5.21 -7.72 13.98
C MET A 1 6.05 -6.94 13.00
N ALA A 2 6.42 -7.52 11.87
CA ALA A 2 7.21 -6.81 10.86
C ALA A 2 6.35 -5.73 10.19
N LYS A 3 6.91 -4.53 9.99
CA LYS A 3 6.25 -3.42 9.30
C LYS A 3 5.99 -3.85 7.84
N LEU A 4 4.83 -3.52 7.28
CA LEU A 4 4.52 -3.88 5.87
C LEU A 4 5.56 -3.33 4.88
N GLU A 5 6.06 -2.13 5.14
CA GLU A 5 7.17 -1.50 4.40
C GLU A 5 8.46 -2.33 4.39
N SER A 6 8.74 -3.10 5.45
CA SER A 6 9.96 -3.91 5.57
C SER A 6 9.79 -5.32 4.97
N GLN A 7 8.61 -5.66 4.46
CA GLN A 7 8.42 -6.92 3.74
C GLN A 7 9.17 -6.85 2.40
N PRO A 8 9.72 -7.98 1.92
CA PRO A 8 10.32 -8.03 0.60
C PRO A 8 9.26 -7.73 -0.48
N VAL A 9 9.67 -7.07 -1.55
CA VAL A 9 8.83 -6.88 -2.73
C VAL A 9 8.51 -8.26 -3.30
N ARG A 10 7.21 -8.53 -3.46
CA ARG A 10 6.71 -9.81 -3.98
C ARG A 10 6.57 -9.76 -5.48
N PHE A 11 6.13 -8.63 -6.01
CA PHE A 11 6.05 -8.36 -7.44
C PHE A 11 5.99 -6.86 -7.70
N GLU A 12 6.21 -6.49 -8.95
CA GLU A 12 6.06 -5.13 -9.46
C GLU A 12 4.82 -5.06 -10.35
N GLN A 13 4.06 -3.97 -10.28
CA GLN A 13 2.85 -3.79 -11.08
C GLN A 13 2.87 -2.42 -11.76
N GLU A 14 2.64 -2.41 -13.07
CA GLU A 14 2.43 -1.16 -13.79
C GLU A 14 0.95 -0.77 -13.78
N ILE A 15 0.67 0.50 -13.50
CA ILE A 15 -0.68 1.07 -13.58
C ILE A 15 -0.67 2.31 -14.46
N LYS A 16 -1.78 2.52 -15.16
CA LYS A 16 -2.03 3.78 -15.87
C LYS A 16 -2.63 4.77 -14.89
N VAL A 17 -1.87 5.80 -14.56
CA VAL A 17 -2.34 6.93 -13.77
C VAL A 17 -3.00 7.91 -14.73
N PRO A 18 -4.32 8.14 -14.63
CA PRO A 18 -5.00 9.11 -15.47
C PRO A 18 -4.61 10.54 -15.07
N GLU A 19 -4.80 11.47 -15.99
CA GLU A 19 -4.62 12.89 -15.71
C GLU A 19 -5.63 13.36 -14.64
N SER A 20 -5.15 14.13 -13.66
CA SER A 20 -6.01 14.67 -12.61
C SER A 20 -5.45 15.98 -12.07
N GLY A 21 -6.17 17.09 -12.31
CA GLY A 21 -5.75 18.43 -11.91
C GLY A 21 -4.41 18.82 -12.54
N LYS A 22 -3.35 18.91 -11.72
CA LYS A 22 -1.98 19.24 -12.17
C LYS A 22 -1.13 18.00 -12.49
N ARG A 23 -1.60 16.79 -12.18
CA ARG A 23 -0.86 15.55 -12.46
C ARG A 23 -1.13 15.08 -13.87
N LYS A 24 -0.07 14.93 -14.67
CA LYS A 24 -0.15 14.40 -16.02
C LYS A 24 -0.43 12.91 -15.99
N ALA A 25 -1.06 12.41 -17.06
CA ALA A 25 -1.19 10.99 -17.27
C ALA A 25 0.20 10.34 -17.40
N ARG A 26 0.42 9.22 -16.71
CA ARG A 26 1.69 8.47 -16.78
C ARG A 26 1.48 6.98 -16.50
N ILE A 27 2.50 6.20 -16.80
CA ILE A 27 2.60 4.81 -16.32
C ILE A 27 3.43 4.85 -15.03
N ALA A 28 2.84 4.39 -13.93
CA ALA A 28 3.52 4.28 -12.65
C ALA A 28 3.84 2.80 -12.38
N LYS A 29 5.07 2.54 -11.95
CA LYS A 29 5.52 1.20 -11.56
C LYS A 29 5.44 1.09 -10.04
N LEU A 30 4.72 0.09 -9.52
CA LEU A 30 4.48 -0.08 -8.10
C LEU A 30 5.23 -1.31 -7.57
N ALA A 31 5.99 -1.16 -6.49
CA ALA A 31 6.50 -2.27 -5.69
C ALA A 31 5.40 -2.75 -4.74
N VAL A 32 4.94 -4.00 -4.91
CA VAL A 32 3.88 -4.58 -4.08
C VAL A 32 4.47 -5.51 -3.02
N ARG A 33 4.05 -5.30 -1.78
CA ARG A 33 4.37 -6.08 -0.59
C ARG A 33 3.05 -6.54 0.04
N PHE A 34 3.05 -7.69 0.70
CA PHE A 34 1.89 -8.12 1.47
C PHE A 34 2.29 -9.00 2.65
N SER A 35 1.48 -8.96 3.71
CA SER A 35 1.62 -9.81 4.88
C SER A 35 0.26 -10.00 5.56
N MET A 36 0.09 -11.12 6.24
CA MET A 36 -1.01 -11.25 7.20
C MET A 36 -0.75 -10.31 8.39
N VAL A 37 -1.78 -9.60 8.83
CA VAL A 37 -1.78 -8.70 9.98
C VAL A 37 -3.03 -8.94 10.82
N ASN A 38 -2.95 -8.68 12.12
CA ASN A 38 -4.11 -8.75 13.00
C ASN A 38 -4.64 -7.35 13.27
N LEU A 39 -5.88 -7.08 12.87
CA LEU A 39 -6.54 -5.83 13.22
C LEU A 39 -6.92 -5.86 14.69
N ARG A 40 -6.50 -4.84 15.43
CA ARG A 40 -6.90 -4.66 16.81
C ARG A 40 -8.39 -4.34 16.84
N VAL A 41 -9.11 -5.04 17.70
CA VAL A 41 -10.53 -4.79 17.94
C VAL A 41 -10.69 -3.39 18.58
N PRO A 42 -11.65 -2.56 18.13
CA PRO A 42 -11.90 -1.28 18.77
C PRO A 42 -12.22 -1.49 20.25
N TYR A 43 -11.72 -0.60 21.11
CA TYR A 43 -11.79 -0.72 22.58
C TYR A 43 -13.20 -1.02 23.13
N ARG A 44 -14.26 -0.57 22.45
CA ARG A 44 -15.66 -0.82 22.85
C ARG A 44 -16.11 -2.29 22.66
N PHE A 45 -15.27 -3.12 22.05
CA PHE A 45 -15.54 -4.53 21.77
C PHE A 45 -14.41 -5.44 22.27
N ASP A 46 -13.70 -5.06 23.34
CA ASP A 46 -12.49 -5.71 23.89
C ASP A 46 -12.63 -7.22 24.23
N ASN A 47 -13.85 -7.78 24.18
CA ASN A 47 -14.13 -9.20 24.42
C ASN A 47 -14.06 -10.06 23.13
N ARG A 48 -13.50 -9.54 22.03
CA ARG A 48 -13.40 -10.27 20.75
C ARG A 48 -11.94 -10.50 20.37
N ASP A 49 -11.72 -11.60 19.65
CA ASP A 49 -10.41 -11.93 19.12
C ASP A 49 -10.00 -10.93 18.01
N PRO A 50 -8.69 -10.63 17.89
CA PRO A 50 -8.16 -9.88 16.76
C PRO A 50 -8.55 -10.53 15.42
N LEU A 51 -8.83 -9.72 14.41
CA LEU A 51 -9.22 -10.20 13.10
C LEU A 51 -7.97 -10.35 12.20
N PRO A 52 -7.54 -11.58 11.83
CA PRO A 52 -6.48 -11.77 10.86
C PRO A 52 -6.95 -11.38 9.46
N VAL A 53 -6.22 -10.49 8.81
CA VAL A 53 -6.47 -10.05 7.42
C VAL A 53 -5.16 -10.04 6.64
N TYR A 54 -5.24 -10.11 5.33
CA TYR A 54 -4.09 -9.76 4.48
C TYR A 54 -4.09 -8.26 4.24
N ALA A 55 -2.94 -7.63 4.46
CA ALA A 55 -2.71 -6.26 4.07
C ALA A 55 -1.73 -6.22 2.90
N VAL A 56 -2.08 -5.43 1.88
CA VAL A 56 -1.28 -5.16 0.70
C VAL A 56 -0.74 -3.75 0.80
N TYR A 57 0.58 -3.60 0.68
CA TYR A 57 1.25 -2.31 0.72
C TYR A 57 1.99 -2.08 -0.60
N ALA A 58 1.62 -1.01 -1.29
CA ALA A 58 2.15 -0.71 -2.60
C ALA A 58 2.69 0.73 -2.65
N THR A 59 3.89 0.86 -3.22
CA THR A 59 4.64 2.11 -3.30
C THR A 59 5.17 2.32 -4.72
N GLU A 60 5.05 3.53 -5.25
CA GLU A 60 5.61 3.90 -6.54
C GLU A 60 7.14 3.82 -6.51
N ILE A 61 7.69 3.12 -7.50
CA ILE A 61 9.11 3.03 -7.81
C ILE A 61 9.42 4.19 -8.75
N ASP A 62 10.55 4.87 -8.52
CA ASP A 62 11.07 5.94 -9.39
C ASP A 62 10.04 7.05 -9.67
N CYS A 63 9.36 7.52 -8.62
CA CYS A 63 8.42 8.64 -8.74
C CYS A 63 9.10 9.87 -9.37
N PRO A 64 8.52 10.46 -10.44
CA PRO A 64 9.08 11.62 -11.10
C PRO A 64 9.26 12.81 -10.13
N GLU A 65 10.33 13.57 -10.32
CA GLU A 65 10.62 14.74 -9.49
C GLU A 65 9.51 15.79 -9.62
N GLY A 66 9.02 16.30 -8.48
CA GLY A 66 7.90 17.24 -8.42
C GLY A 66 6.51 16.59 -8.46
N GLU A 67 6.42 15.27 -8.60
CA GLU A 67 5.17 14.53 -8.42
C GLU A 67 5.07 13.91 -7.01
N THR A 68 3.86 13.83 -6.46
CA THR A 68 3.66 13.10 -5.20
C THR A 68 3.63 11.60 -5.51
N PRO A 69 4.44 10.78 -4.81
CA PRO A 69 4.47 9.34 -5.03
C PRO A 69 3.14 8.70 -4.65
N TRP A 70 2.76 7.67 -5.40
CA TRP A 70 1.64 6.84 -5.03
C TRP A 70 2.04 5.88 -3.89
N SER A 71 1.33 5.95 -2.77
CA SER A 71 1.48 5.01 -1.65
C SER A 71 0.11 4.69 -1.08
N GLY A 72 -0.19 3.39 -0.92
CA GLY A 72 -1.46 2.93 -0.37
C GLY A 72 -1.32 1.60 0.37
N CYS A 73 -2.15 1.42 1.39
CA CYS A 73 -2.37 0.14 2.06
C CYS A 73 -3.81 -0.29 1.80
N PHE A 74 -4.01 -1.52 1.34
CA PHE A 74 -5.31 -2.12 1.05
C PHE A 74 -5.51 -3.40 1.84
#